data_AF-A0A2W7NA32-F1
#
_entry.id   AF-A0A2W7NA32-F1
#
_cell.length_a   1.000
_cell.length_b   1.000
_cell.length_c   1.000
_cell.angle_alpha   90.00
_cell.angle_beta   90.00
_cell.angle_gamma   90.00
#
_symmetry.space_group_name_H-M   'P 1'
#
loop_
_entity.id
_entity.type
_entity.pdbx_description
1 polymer ?
#
loop_
_entity_poly.entity_id
_entity_poly.type
_entity_poly.pdbx_seq_one_letter_code
_entity_poly.pdbx_strand_id
1 'polypeptide(L)'
;MIPIHAQAGYERGYGDDEYIIETLPRVPVITDRTFRGKYRVFEVAGDSMDNRTVESLMEKDLVLGREVRREYWQSKLHIQDWYFVIVTRTDGIIVKQITHHDVEKGIITCHSLNPMYEDFELHLKDVAELYNVIKVVDRSARI
;
A
#
# COMPACT_ATOMS: atom_id res chain seq x y z
N MET A 1 -21.12 -15.16 -4.80
CA MET A 1 -19.98 -15.92 -5.35
C MET A 1 -19.24 -14.95 -6.27
N ILE A 2 -18.16 -14.33 -5.78
CA ILE A 2 -17.41 -13.27 -6.47
C ILE A 2 -16.02 -13.84 -6.75
N PRO A 3 -15.51 -13.77 -8.00
CA PRO A 3 -14.34 -14.52 -8.41
C PRO A 3 -13.05 -13.94 -7.84
N ILE A 4 -12.33 -14.79 -7.12
CA ILE A 4 -10.89 -14.78 -6.89
C ILE A 4 -10.14 -14.59 -8.21
N HIS A 5 -9.50 -13.43 -8.38
CA HIS A 5 -8.41 -13.22 -9.34
C HIS A 5 -7.35 -12.29 -8.74
N ALA A 6 -6.61 -12.83 -7.77
CA ALA A 6 -5.21 -12.46 -7.62
C ALA A 6 -4.41 -13.36 -8.57
N GLN A 7 -4.19 -12.92 -9.81
CA GLN A 7 -3.30 -13.63 -10.72
C GLN A 7 -2.21 -12.69 -11.23
N ALA A 8 -1.26 -12.44 -10.34
CA ALA A 8 0.14 -12.22 -10.66
C ALA A 8 0.91 -13.00 -9.58
N GLY A 9 1.71 -13.98 -10.01
CA GLY A 9 2.10 -15.13 -9.21
C GLY A 9 2.70 -14.81 -7.84
N TYR A 10 1.95 -15.11 -6.77
CA TYR A 10 2.45 -15.18 -5.40
C TYR A 10 1.79 -16.32 -4.60
N GLU A 11 1.34 -17.39 -5.28
CA GLU A 11 0.84 -18.61 -4.61
C GLU A 11 1.95 -19.60 -4.20
N ARG A 12 3.24 -19.25 -4.30
CA ARG A 12 4.31 -20.07 -3.72
C ARG A 12 5.38 -19.21 -3.08
N GLY A 13 5.57 -19.40 -1.78
CA GLY A 13 6.83 -19.09 -1.11
C GLY A 13 6.90 -17.70 -0.50
N TYR A 14 6.19 -17.50 0.61
CA TYR A 14 6.72 -16.64 1.68
C TYR A 14 7.95 -17.38 2.24
N GLY A 15 9.12 -17.24 1.61
CA GLY A 15 10.28 -18.05 1.98
C GLY A 15 11.61 -17.78 1.25
N ASP A 16 11.60 -17.19 0.05
CA ASP A 16 12.86 -16.87 -0.65
C ASP A 16 13.05 -15.35 -0.75
N ASP A 17 13.75 -14.80 0.24
CA ASP A 17 14.23 -13.41 0.28
C ASP A 17 15.09 -13.04 -0.95
N GLU A 18 15.58 -14.05 -1.69
CA GLU A 18 16.49 -13.88 -2.82
C GLU A 18 15.77 -13.66 -4.16
N TYR A 19 14.54 -14.17 -4.35
CA TYR A 19 13.82 -14.03 -5.64
C TYR A 19 13.20 -12.63 -5.83
N ILE A 20 12.82 -11.97 -4.73
CA ILE A 20 12.16 -10.65 -4.73
C ILE A 20 13.12 -9.54 -5.23
N ILE A 21 14.43 -9.75 -5.14
CA ILE A 21 15.45 -8.72 -5.38
C ILE A 21 15.88 -8.65 -6.86
N GLU A 22 15.67 -9.70 -7.65
CA GLU A 22 16.26 -9.84 -8.99
C GLU A 22 15.31 -9.57 -10.17
N THR A 23 13.99 -9.76 -10.01
CA THR A 23 13.04 -9.62 -11.15
C THR A 23 12.23 -8.33 -11.17
N LEU A 24 12.23 -7.56 -10.08
CA LEU A 24 11.56 -6.26 -10.08
C LEU A 24 12.48 -5.21 -10.71
N PRO A 25 12.02 -4.47 -11.73
CA PRO A 25 12.79 -3.37 -12.29
C PRO A 25 13.11 -2.39 -11.17
N ARG A 26 14.39 -2.30 -10.82
CA ARG A 26 14.89 -1.33 -9.85
C ARG A 26 14.78 0.04 -10.51
N VAL A 27 13.70 0.77 -10.23
CA VAL A 27 13.58 2.16 -10.68
C VAL A 27 14.62 2.97 -9.89
N PRO A 28 15.68 3.50 -10.53
CA PRO A 28 16.62 4.36 -9.83
C PRO A 28 15.90 5.64 -9.43
N VAL A 29 15.54 5.74 -8.15
CA VAL A 29 14.98 6.98 -7.61
C VAL A 29 16.16 7.91 -7.31
N ILE A 30 16.55 8.72 -8.30
CA ILE A 30 17.56 9.77 -8.10
C ILE A 30 16.98 10.81 -7.16
N THR A 31 17.53 10.96 -5.96
CA THR A 31 17.15 12.02 -5.02
C THR A 31 18.37 12.58 -4.29
N ASP A 32 18.33 13.88 -4.02
CA ASP A 32 19.39 14.62 -3.32
C ASP A 32 19.40 14.37 -1.79
N ARG A 33 18.69 13.36 -1.29
CA ARG A 33 18.51 13.11 0.14
C ARG A 33 18.76 11.63 0.45
N THR A 34 19.66 11.35 1.40
CA THR A 34 19.83 10.02 2.00
C THR A 34 18.51 9.53 2.57
N PHE A 35 17.86 8.62 1.85
CA PHE A 35 16.65 7.95 2.31
C PHE A 35 16.99 7.02 3.47
N ARG A 36 16.59 7.38 4.70
CA ARG A 36 16.61 6.49 5.86
C ARG A 36 15.29 5.72 5.91
N GLY A 37 15.30 4.44 5.53
CA GLY A 37 14.14 3.54 5.60
C GLY A 37 14.06 2.60 4.40
N LYS A 38 13.16 1.61 4.48
CA LYS A 38 12.84 0.70 3.38
C LYS A 38 11.84 1.37 2.43
N TYR A 39 12.12 1.32 1.14
CA TYR A 39 11.25 1.84 0.07
C TYR A 39 10.90 0.72 -0.87
N ARG A 40 9.64 0.69 -1.33
CA ARG A 40 9.15 -0.33 -2.26
C ARG A 40 8.14 0.30 -3.21
N VAL A 41 8.14 -0.14 -4.46
CA VAL A 41 7.15 0.26 -5.46
C VAL A 41 6.04 -0.79 -5.49
N PHE A 42 4.79 -0.33 -5.57
CA PHE A 42 3.60 -1.16 -5.67
C PHE A 42 2.79 -0.76 -6.89
N GLU A 43 2.25 -1.73 -7.61
CA GLU A 43 1.26 -1.47 -8.66
C GLU A 43 -0.14 -1.42 -8.03
N VAL A 44 -0.90 -0.38 -8.35
CA VAL A 44 -2.28 -0.21 -7.88
C VAL A 44 -3.19 -1.12 -8.70
N ALA A 45 -3.96 -1.97 -8.03
CA ALA A 45 -4.95 -2.84 -8.65
C ALA A 45 -6.37 -2.43 -8.25
N GLY A 46 -7.29 -2.48 -9.23
CA GLY A 46 -8.68 -2.07 -9.06
C GLY A 46 -8.89 -0.55 -9.04
N ASP A 47 -10.14 -0.14 -8.79
CA ASP A 47 -10.62 1.25 -8.85
C ASP A 47 -11.02 1.81 -7.48
N SER A 48 -10.71 1.10 -6.39
CA SER A 48 -11.14 1.48 -5.04
C SER A 48 -10.55 2.81 -4.54
N MET A 49 -9.43 3.26 -5.12
CA MET A 49 -8.83 4.57 -4.85
C MET A 49 -9.02 5.55 -6.02
N ASP A 50 -9.93 5.26 -6.94
CA ASP A 50 -10.28 6.16 -8.04
C ASP A 50 -11.61 6.86 -7.78
N ASN A 51 -11.55 8.14 -7.41
CA ASN A 51 -12.70 9.03 -7.26
C ASN A 51 -12.82 10.05 -8.41
N ARG A 52 -12.12 9.83 -9.53
CA ARG A 52 -12.04 10.72 -10.70
C ARG A 52 -11.49 12.12 -10.40
N THR A 53 -10.69 12.27 -9.35
CA THR A 53 -10.02 13.53 -9.02
C THR A 53 -8.51 13.41 -9.23
N VAL A 54 -7.79 14.53 -9.04
CA VAL A 54 -6.33 14.57 -9.19
C VAL A 54 -5.58 13.74 -8.15
N GLU A 55 -6.21 13.47 -7.01
CA GLU A 55 -5.66 12.68 -5.90
C GLU A 55 -5.96 11.18 -6.06
N SER A 56 -6.75 10.77 -7.05
CA SER A 56 -7.01 9.36 -7.37
C SER A 56 -5.71 8.58 -7.60
N LEU A 57 -5.70 7.35 -7.09
CA LEU A 57 -4.79 6.30 -7.54
C LEU A 57 -5.55 5.39 -8.50
N MET A 58 -5.12 5.41 -9.77
CA MET A 58 -5.76 4.66 -10.84
C MET A 58 -5.16 3.25 -10.96
N GLU A 59 -5.93 2.33 -11.52
CA GLU A 59 -5.44 1.00 -11.86
C GLU A 59 -4.17 1.09 -12.73
N LYS A 60 -3.15 0.32 -12.36
CA LYS A 60 -1.80 0.27 -12.94
C LYS A 60 -0.89 1.46 -12.61
N ASP A 61 -1.31 2.40 -11.78
CA ASP A 61 -0.37 3.37 -11.22
C ASP A 61 0.73 2.64 -10.43
N LEU A 62 1.98 3.03 -10.63
CA LEU A 62 3.09 2.60 -9.78
C LEU A 62 3.29 3.62 -8.67
N VAL A 63 3.13 3.20 -7.41
CA VAL A 63 3.29 4.05 -6.23
C VAL A 63 4.53 3.69 -5.43
N LEU A 64 5.30 4.70 -5.04
CA LEU A 64 6.45 4.54 -4.15
C LEU A 64 6.01 4.62 -2.69
N GLY A 65 6.09 3.51 -1.98
CA GLY A 65 5.85 3.43 -0.54
C GLY A 65 7.14 3.61 0.28
N ARG A 66 7.06 4.35 1.38
CA ARG A 66 8.07 4.38 2.45
C ARG A 66 7.57 3.59 3.65
N GLU A 67 8.34 2.62 4.11
CA GLU A 67 7.97 1.77 5.24
C GLU A 67 7.74 2.59 6.51
N VAL A 68 6.61 2.33 7.15
CA VAL A 68 6.34 2.71 8.54
C VAL A 68 6.76 1.54 9.42
N ARG A 69 7.92 1.68 10.08
CA ARG A 69 8.45 0.62 10.94
C ARG A 69 7.46 0.26 12.05
N ARG A 70 7.38 -1.04 12.37
CA ARG A 70 6.42 -1.61 13.32
C ARG A 70 6.49 -0.99 14.72
N GLU A 71 7.66 -0.53 15.14
CA GLU A 71 7.85 0.19 16.40
C GLU A 71 7.02 1.49 16.51
N TYR A 72 6.70 2.13 15.38
CA TYR A 72 5.90 3.35 15.36
C TYR A 72 4.40 3.10 15.37
N TRP A 73 3.95 1.85 15.19
CA TRP A 73 2.52 1.52 15.14
C TRP A 73 1.85 1.63 16.51
N GLN A 74 2.64 1.60 17.59
CA GLN A 74 2.17 1.84 18.97
C GLN A 74 2.00 3.32 19.31
N SER A 75 2.21 4.21 18.33
CA SER A 75 2.02 5.64 18.47
C SER A 75 1.04 6.14 17.41
N LYS A 76 0.54 7.37 17.58
CA LYS A 76 -0.41 7.93 16.61
C LYS A 76 0.27 8.08 15.25
N LEU A 77 -0.18 7.25 14.30
CA LEU A 77 0.25 7.33 12.91
C LEU A 77 -0.10 8.70 12.30
N HIS A 78 0.79 9.19 11.44
CA HIS A 78 0.55 10.39 10.65
C HIS A 78 -0.41 10.06 9.50
N ILE A 79 -1.71 10.08 9.78
CA ILE A 79 -2.73 9.57 8.85
C ILE A 79 -3.36 10.63 7.93
N GLN A 80 -3.16 11.91 8.23
CA GLN A 80 -3.91 13.00 7.58
C GLN A 80 -3.44 13.30 6.14
N ASP A 81 -2.15 13.12 5.87
CA ASP A 81 -1.53 13.57 4.61
C ASP A 81 -1.15 12.43 3.67
N TRP A 82 -1.49 11.18 4.01
CA TRP A 82 -0.93 10.00 3.33
C TRP A 82 -1.99 8.95 3.01
N TYR A 83 -1.86 8.36 1.82
CA TYR A 83 -2.40 7.03 1.57
C TYR A 83 -1.42 5.96 2.05
N PHE A 84 -1.95 4.79 2.37
CA PHE A 84 -1.20 3.70 2.93
C PHE A 84 -1.33 2.46 2.05
N VAL A 85 -0.19 1.87 1.72
CA VAL A 85 -0.16 0.47 1.28
C VAL A 85 -0.08 -0.40 2.53
N ILE A 86 -1.07 -1.28 2.67
CA ILE A 86 -1.22 -2.18 3.81
C ILE A 86 -1.03 -3.59 3.27
N VAL A 87 0.06 -4.23 3.69
CA VAL A 87 0.35 -5.62 3.39
C VAL A 87 -0.23 -6.46 4.52
N THR A 88 -1.32 -7.16 4.25
CA THR A 88 -1.95 -8.04 5.23
C THR A 88 -1.27 -9.41 5.23
N ARG A 89 -1.42 -10.16 6.32
CA ARG A 89 -0.86 -11.52 6.44
C ARG A 89 -1.64 -12.57 5.64
N THR A 90 -2.90 -12.31 5.33
CA THR A 90 -3.85 -13.31 4.81
C THR A 90 -4.51 -12.89 3.51
N ASP A 91 -4.84 -11.61 3.35
CA ASP A 91 -5.76 -11.12 2.32
C ASP A 91 -5.06 -10.35 1.19
N GLY A 92 -3.74 -10.33 1.20
CA GLY A 92 -2.91 -9.67 0.20
C GLY A 92 -2.58 -8.21 0.52
N ILE A 93 -2.37 -7.42 -0.54
CA ILE A 93 -1.87 -6.05 -0.48
C ILE A 93 -2.98 -5.11 -0.94
N ILE A 94 -3.29 -4.10 -0.13
CA ILE A 94 -4.30 -3.10 -0.44
C ILE A 94 -3.72 -1.70 -0.29
N VAL A 95 -4.32 -0.74 -1.00
CA VAL A 95 -4.05 0.69 -0.82
C VAL A 95 -5.32 1.40 -0.37
N LYS A 96 -5.22 2.14 0.73
CA LYS A 96 -6.34 2.83 1.39
C LYS A 96 -5.89 4.13 2.04
N GLN A 97 -6.83 5.03 2.25
CA GLN A 97 -6.67 6.10 3.24
C GLN A 97 -6.93 5.52 4.63
N ILE A 98 -6.13 5.91 5.64
CA ILE A 98 -6.46 5.58 7.03
C ILE A 98 -7.14 6.81 7.63
N THR A 99 -8.42 6.70 8.00
CA THR A 99 -9.20 7.82 8.55
C THR A 99 -9.17 7.85 10.07
N HIS A 100 -8.99 6.69 10.70
CA HIS A 100 -8.89 6.56 12.15
C HIS A 100 -7.83 5.53 12.54
N HIS A 101 -7.22 5.76 13.70
CA HIS A 101 -6.28 4.82 14.32
C HIS A 101 -6.49 4.85 15.84
N ASP A 102 -7.03 3.75 16.36
CA ASP A 102 -7.14 3.43 17.77
C ASP A 102 -5.84 2.72 18.20
N VAL A 103 -4.96 3.47 18.88
CA VAL A 103 -3.64 2.98 19.31
C VAL A 103 -3.76 1.93 20.42
N GLU A 104 -4.77 2.05 21.28
CA GLU A 104 -4.95 1.16 22.43
C GLU A 104 -5.39 -0.23 21.97
N LYS A 105 -6.32 -0.28 21.01
CA LYS A 105 -6.77 -1.53 20.41
C LYS A 105 -5.91 -1.99 19.25
N GLY A 106 -5.05 -1.11 18.72
CA GLY A 106 -4.25 -1.37 17.52
C GLY A 106 -5.13 -1.59 16.30
N ILE A 107 -6.19 -0.80 16.14
CA ILE A 107 -7.16 -0.88 15.04
C ILE A 107 -7.03 0.36 14.16
N ILE A 108 -7.00 0.17 12.85
CA ILE A 108 -7.06 1.23 11.85
C ILE A 108 -8.35 1.13 11.05
N THR A 109 -8.98 2.27 10.77
CA THR A 109 -10.13 2.37 9.87
C THR A 109 -9.63 2.75 8.49
N CYS A 110 -9.89 1.89 7.52
CA CYS A 110 -9.44 2.01 6.15
C CYS A 110 -10.60 2.50 5.28
N HIS A 111 -10.36 3.60 4.57
CA HIS A 111 -11.30 4.26 3.67
C HIS A 111 -10.82 4.16 2.23
N SER A 112 -11.77 3.95 1.33
CA SER A 112 -11.58 3.97 -0.12
C SER A 112 -12.06 5.30 -0.66
N LEU A 113 -11.29 5.97 -1.54
CA LEU A 113 -11.75 7.22 -2.15
C LEU A 113 -12.97 7.01 -3.05
N ASN A 114 -13.08 5.83 -3.65
CA ASN A 114 -14.23 5.46 -4.46
C ASN A 114 -15.41 5.09 -3.54
N PRO A 115 -16.54 5.84 -3.59
CA PRO A 115 -17.67 5.66 -2.67
C PRO A 115 -18.45 4.35 -2.89
N MET A 116 -18.15 3.58 -3.94
CA MET A 116 -18.71 2.24 -4.13
C MET A 116 -18.12 1.21 -3.15
N TYR A 117 -17.05 1.56 -2.44
CA TYR A 117 -16.35 0.70 -1.49
C TYR A 117 -16.59 1.20 -0.08
N GLU A 118 -17.06 0.31 0.79
CA GLU A 118 -17.31 0.62 2.20
C GLU A 118 -16.01 0.68 3.02
N ASP A 119 -16.08 1.44 4.11
CA ASP A 119 -15.02 1.49 5.11
C ASP A 119 -14.99 0.19 5.90
N PHE A 120 -13.78 -0.22 6.28
CA PHE A 120 -13.58 -1.39 7.12
C PHE A 120 -12.47 -1.14 8.13
N GLU A 121 -12.54 -1.89 9.22
CA GLU A 121 -11.52 -1.87 10.26
C GLU A 121 -10.56 -3.03 10.07
N LEU A 122 -9.27 -2.76 10.32
CA LEU A 122 -8.22 -3.77 10.29
C LEU A 122 -7.39 -3.66 11.56
N HIS A 123 -7.07 -4.82 12.15
CA HIS A 123 -6.19 -4.86 13.30
C HIS A 123 -4.73 -4.86 12.83
N LEU A 124 -3.91 -3.95 13.35
CA LEU A 124 -2.49 -3.84 13.05
C LEU A 124 -1.69 -5.13 13.33
N LYS A 125 -2.20 -6.06 14.14
CA LYS A 125 -1.58 -7.38 14.33
C LYS A 125 -1.61 -8.24 13.05
N ASP A 126 -2.66 -8.06 12.24
CA ASP A 126 -2.90 -8.79 10.99
C ASP A 126 -2.19 -8.12 9.80
N VAL A 127 -1.57 -6.95 10.04
CA VAL A 127 -0.69 -6.25 9.11
C VAL A 127 0.73 -6.81 9.23
N ALA A 128 1.28 -7.25 8.09
CA ALA A 128 2.66 -7.68 7.95
C ALA A 128 3.58 -6.47 7.76
N GLU A 129 3.26 -5.58 6.81
CA GLU A 129 4.02 -4.38 6.49
C GLU A 129 3.07 -3.20 6.21
N LEU A 130 3.53 -1.98 6.52
CA LEU A 130 2.77 -0.75 6.30
C LEU A 130 3.67 0.28 5.62
N TYR A 131 3.17 0.96 4.60
CA TYR A 131 3.93 1.95 3.85
C TYR A 131 3.11 3.20 3.59
N ASN A 132 3.71 4.38 3.81
CA ASN A 132 3.14 5.65 3.36
C ASN A 132 3.43 5.84 1.87
N VAL A 133 2.41 6.13 1.07
CA VAL A 133 2.54 6.43 -0.35
C VAL A 133 3.16 7.82 -0.51
N ILE A 134 4.40 7.88 -0.98
CA ILE A 134 5.15 9.13 -1.14
C ILE A 134 4.82 9.84 -2.45
N LYS A 135 4.71 9.07 -3.54
CA LYS A 135 4.42 9.58 -4.88
C LYS A 135 3.96 8.47 -5.81
N VAL A 136 3.20 8.83 -6.82
CA VAL A 136 3.04 8.05 -8.06
C VAL A 136 4.33 8.24 -8.87
N VAL A 137 5.04 7.16 -9.20
CA VAL A 137 6.31 7.19 -9.93
C VAL A 137 6.17 6.90 -11.41
N ASP A 138 5.16 6.13 -11.78
CA ASP A 138 4.74 5.93 -13.15
C ASP A 138 3.23 5.93 -13.20
N ARG A 139 2.70 6.70 -14.14
CA ARG A 139 1.31 6.68 -14.54
C ARG A 139 1.33 6.55 -16.05
N SER A 140 1.38 5.32 -16.52
CA SER A 140 1.39 5.01 -17.94
C SER A 140 0.16 5.65 -18.59
N ALA A 141 0.37 6.73 -19.34
CA ALA A 141 -0.67 7.36 -20.14
C ALA A 141 -1.13 6.33 -21.18
N ARG A 142 -2.30 5.73 -20.96
CA ARG A 142 -2.94 4.92 -22.00
C ARG A 142 -3.35 5.88 -23.12
N ILE A 143 -2.71 5.74 -24.29
CA ILE A 143 -3.15 6.32 -25.57
C ILE A 143 -4.25 5.42 -26.12
#